data_AF-A0A519WUT7-F1
#
_entry.id   AF-A0A519WUT7-F1
#
_cell.length_a   1.000
_cell.length_b   1.000
_cell.length_c   1.000
_cell.angle_alpha   90.00
_cell.angle_beta   90.00
_cell.angle_gamma   90.00
#
_symmetry.space_group_name_H-M   'P 1'
#
loop_
_entity.id
_entity.type
_entity.pdbx_description
1 polymer ?
#
loop_
_entity_poly.entity_id
_entity_poly.type
_entity_poly.pdbx_seq_one_letter_code
_entity_poly.pdbx_strand_id
1 'polypeptide(L)' 'TNDPLSAVEGQKTGGINVIDLANINSCSFIATQDLGRVYPDGTFEVLGRFDNSDIRGCNLLIG' A
#
# COMPACT_ATOMS: atom_id res chain seq x y z
N THR A 1 -16.27 -9.97 -0.55
CA THR A 1 -16.09 -9.63 0.88
C THR A 1 -14.79 -8.85 0.98
N ASN A 2 -14.80 -7.62 1.46
CA ASN A 2 -13.60 -6.77 1.52
C ASN A 2 -12.84 -7.06 2.81
N ASP A 3 -12.10 -8.16 2.86
CA ASP A 3 -11.22 -8.47 3.98
C ASP A 3 -9.85 -7.79 3.74
N PRO A 4 -9.44 -6.81 4.57
CA PRO A 4 -8.15 -6.14 4.43
C PRO A 4 -6.94 -7.06 4.69
N LEU A 5 -7.15 -8.26 5.25
CA LEU A 5 -6.11 -9.28 5.43
C LEU A 5 -6.03 -10.26 4.27
N SER A 6 -6.95 -10.17 3.29
CA SER A 6 -6.91 -11.02 2.11
C SER A 6 -5.84 -10.53 1.13
N ALA A 7 -4.95 -11.43 0.72
CA ALA A 7 -3.98 -11.14 -0.33
C ALA A 7 -4.71 -11.05 -1.68
N VAL A 8 -4.30 -10.07 -2.49
CA VAL A 8 -4.82 -9.91 -3.84
C VAL A 8 -4.03 -10.83 -4.78
N GLU A 9 -4.72 -11.61 -5.62
CA GLU A 9 -4.10 -12.42 -6.67
C GLU A 9 -3.30 -11.52 -7.65
N GLY A 10 -2.19 -12.06 -8.19
CA GLY A 10 -1.22 -11.30 -8.98
C GLY A 10 -1.83 -10.43 -10.08
N GLN A 11 -1.19 -9.27 -10.32
CA GLN A 11 -1.56 -8.21 -11.29
C GLN A 11 -2.78 -7.35 -10.94
N LYS A 12 -3.52 -7.66 -9.86
CA LYS A 12 -4.61 -6.80 -9.40
C LYS A 12 -4.06 -5.64 -8.55
N THR A 13 -4.74 -4.50 -8.62
CA THR A 13 -4.48 -3.34 -7.76
C THR A 13 -5.09 -3.58 -6.38
N GLY A 14 -4.34 -3.30 -5.33
CA GLY A 14 -4.77 -3.43 -3.93
C GLY A 14 -4.24 -2.31 -3.05
N GLY A 15 -4.67 -2.28 -1.79
CA GLY A 15 -4.13 -1.36 -0.80
C GLY A 15 -2.73 -1.76 -0.33
N ILE A 16 -1.88 -0.79 -0.01
CA ILE A 16 -0.54 -1.01 0.54
C ILE A 16 -0.64 -1.02 2.06
N ASN A 17 -0.32 -2.17 2.65
CA ASN A 17 -0.24 -2.35 4.10
C ASN A 17 1.21 -2.67 4.50
N VAL A 18 1.67 -2.08 5.59
CA VAL A 18 3.00 -2.34 6.15
C VAL A 18 2.83 -3.09 7.46
N ILE A 19 3.52 -4.23 7.58
CA ILE A 19 3.65 -4.97 8.83
C ILE A 19 5.11 -4.96 9.24
N ASP A 20 5.41 -4.33 10.37
CA ASP A 20 6.70 -4.45 11.04
C ASP A 20 6.67 -5.64 12.00
N LEU A 21 7.39 -6.70 11.62
CA LEU A 21 7.45 -7.94 12.39
C LEU A 21 8.36 -7.87 13.63
N ALA A 22 9.21 -6.85 13.73
CA ALA A 22 10.12 -6.66 14.86
C ALA A 22 9.56 -5.69 15.91
N ASN A 23 8.53 -4.93 15.55
CA ASN A 23 7.94 -3.94 16.45
C ASN A 23 6.96 -4.58 17.44
N ILE A 24 7.41 -4.68 18.69
CA ILE A 24 6.64 -5.21 19.82
C ILE A 24 5.92 -4.10 20.59
N ASN A 25 6.44 -2.87 20.54
CA ASN A 25 6.11 -1.81 21.51
C ASN A 25 5.16 -0.75 20.95
N SER A 26 4.82 -0.79 19.66
CA SER A 26 3.86 0.13 19.05
C SER A 26 3.05 -0.54 17.92
N CYS A 27 2.37 0.26 17.09
CA CYS A 27 1.50 -0.25 16.04
C CYS A 27 2.34 -0.95 14.96
N SER A 28 2.35 -2.28 14.96
CA SER A 28 3.08 -3.09 13.99
C SER A 28 2.40 -3.13 12.62
N PHE A 29 1.13 -2.75 12.53
CA PHE A 29 0.36 -2.73 11.29
C PHE A 29 -0.05 -1.31 10.91
N ILE A 30 0.25 -0.90 9.68
CA ILE A 30 -0.15 0.40 9.10
C ILE A 30 -0.84 0.16 7.76
N ALA A 31 -2.12 0.50 7.68
CA ALA A 31 -2.84 0.61 6.41
C ALA A 31 -2.64 2.02 5.84
N THR A 32 -1.82 2.15 4.80
CA THR A 32 -1.28 3.45 4.35
C THR A 32 -2.30 4.33 3.61
N GLN A 33 -3.42 3.76 3.19
CA GLN A 33 -4.37 4.34 2.23
C GLN A 33 -3.72 4.63 0.86
N ASP A 34 -2.61 3.99 0.54
CA ASP A 34 -2.04 3.98 -0.81
C ASP A 34 -2.52 2.75 -1.59
N LEU A 35 -2.63 2.90 -2.91
CA LEU A 35 -2.89 1.85 -3.88
C LEU A 35 -1.57 1.39 -4.51
N GLY A 36 -1.42 0.09 -4.70
CA GLY A 36 -0.27 -0.48 -5.39
C GLY A 36 -0.64 -1.66 -6.28
N ARG A 37 0.29 -2.01 -7.16
CA ARG A 37 0.22 -3.20 -8.01
C ARG A 37 1.55 -3.92 -8.00
N VAL A 38 1.51 -5.25 -7.84
CA VAL A 38 2.67 -6.13 -7.90
C VAL A 38 2.82 -6.70 -9.31
N TYR A 39 4.04 -6.68 -9.83
CA TYR A 39 4.42 -7.22 -11.13
C TYR A 39 4.97 -8.65 -11.01
N PRO A 40 4.97 -9.44 -12.11
CA PRO A 40 5.45 -10.83 -12.09
C PRO A 40 6.93 -11.00 -11.71
N ASP A 41 7.74 -9.96 -11.87
CA ASP A 41 9.17 -9.94 -11.50
C ASP A 41 9.41 -9.64 -10.00
N GLY A 42 8.33 -9.50 -9.22
CA GLY A 42 8.38 -9.20 -7.79
C GLY A 42 8.55 -7.71 -7.47
N THR A 43 8.63 -6.84 -8.47
CA THR A 43 8.57 -5.39 -8.26
C THR A 43 7.13 -4.94 -8.01
N PHE A 44 6.96 -3.72 -7.52
CA PHE A 44 5.64 -3.12 -7.36
C PHE A 44 5.67 -1.63 -7.69
N GLU A 45 4.51 -1.10 -8.08
CA GLU A 45 4.29 0.33 -8.30
C GLU A 45 3.30 0.89 -7.28
N VAL A 46 3.49 2.16 -6.90
CA VAL A 46 2.53 2.95 -6.13
C VAL A 46 1.69 3.77 -7.11
N LEU A 47 0.37 3.58 -7.08
CA LEU A 47 -0.58 4.14 -8.03
C LEU A 47 -1.22 5.46 -7.57
N GLY A 48 -1.10 5.79 -6.28
CA GLY A 48 -1.71 6.97 -5.65
C GLY A 48 -2.51 6.62 -4.40
N ARG A 49 -3.24 7.61 -3.85
CA ARG A 49 -4.09 7.47 -2.66
C ARG A 49 -5.51 6.98 -3.00
N PHE A 50 -6.19 6.31 -2.06
CA PHE A 50 -7.57 5.82 -2.24
C PHE A 50 -8.57 6.96 -2.48
N ASP A 51 -8.49 7.99 -1.66
CA ASP A 51 -9.19 9.25 -1.85
C ASP A 51 -8.32 10.10 -2.78
N ASN A 52 -8.93 10.67 -3.81
CA ASN A 52 -8.30 11.47 -4.85
C ASN A 52 -7.78 12.81 -4.28
N SER A 53 -6.98 12.78 -3.21
CA SER A 53 -6.48 13.89 -2.41
C SER A 53 -5.29 14.58 -3.07
N ASP A 54 -5.39 14.79 -4.38
CA ASP A 54 -4.78 15.96 -4.99
C ASP A 54 -5.56 17.17 -4.48
N ILE A 55 -4.99 17.86 -3.49
CA ILE A 55 -5.00 19.32 -3.61
C ILE A 55 -3.78 19.95 -2.97
N ARG A 56 -3.26 19.50 -1.81
CA ARG A 56 -2.02 20.07 -1.24
C ARG A 56 -1.31 19.17 -0.22
N GLY A 57 -0.30 18.47 -0.69
CA GLY A 57 0.68 17.81 0.18
C GLY A 57 1.72 17.05 -0.63
N CYS A 58 2.63 17.77 -1.28
CA CYS A 58 3.76 17.15 -1.98
C CYS A 58 4.44 16.10 -1.10
N ASN A 59 4.44 14.86 -1.55
CA ASN A 59 5.57 13.95 -1.49
C ASN A 59 5.47 13.00 -2.68
N LEU A 60 6.00 13.47 -3.81
CA LEU A 60 6.39 12.65 -4.94
C LEU A 60 7.69 11.96 -4.53
N LEU A 61 7.62 10.77 -3.96
CA LEU A 61 8.79 9.90 -3.86
C LEU A 61 9.02 9.30 -5.26
N ILE A 62 9.41 10.18 -6.20
CA ILE A 62 9.98 9.82 -7.49
C ILE A 62 11.44 9.46 -7.21
N GLY A 63 11.80 8.21 -7.48
CA GLY A 63 13.16 7.81 -7.83
C GLY A 63 13.36 7.88 -9.34
#